data_AF-A0A235I5T0-F1
#
_entry.id   AF-A0A235I5T0-F1
#
_cell.length_a   1.000
_cell.length_b   1.000
_cell.length_c   1.000
_cell.angle_alpha   90.00
_cell.angle_beta   90.00
_cell.angle_gamma   90.00
#
_symmetry.space_group_name_H-M   'P 1'
#
loop_
_entity.id
_entity.type
_entity.pdbx_description
1 polymer ?
#
loop_
_entity_poly.entity_id
_entity_poly.type
_entity_poly.pdbx_seq_one_letter_code
_entity_poly.pdbx_strand_id
1 'polypeptide(L)'
;MQIKTISYKRVINLGNYENKHLELFGEVLEGEDDEEAISRLMEKVERKIREPRETEIVALIKKLEAMANNLREQNSYLEEKLGELKSKEEQLTNVQEPDPDDIPFDLESSNNPKYF
;
A
#
# COMPACT_ATOMS: atom_id res chain seq x y z
N MET A 1 38.53 -41.35 -20.72
CA MET A 1 37.36 -40.50 -20.45
C MET A 1 37.46 -39.96 -19.04
N GLN A 2 38.15 -38.84 -18.90
CA GLN A 2 38.29 -38.13 -17.63
C GLN A 2 37.32 -36.95 -17.64
N ILE A 3 36.23 -37.06 -16.87
CA ILE A 3 35.28 -35.96 -16.67
C ILE A 3 35.77 -35.15 -15.47
N LYS A 4 35.91 -33.84 -15.62
CA LYS A 4 36.18 -32.92 -14.51
C LYS A 4 34.86 -32.28 -14.08
N THR A 5 34.65 -32.13 -12.79
CA THR A 5 33.50 -31.38 -12.26
C THR A 5 33.96 -30.01 -11.79
N ILE A 6 33.30 -28.97 -12.26
CA ILE A 6 33.48 -27.58 -11.80
C ILE A 6 32.23 -27.14 -11.03
N SER A 7 32.43 -26.35 -9.99
CA SER A 7 31.35 -25.77 -9.20
C SER A 7 31.62 -24.28 -9.00
N TYR A 8 30.59 -23.45 -9.18
CA TYR A 8 30.69 -22.03 -8.87
C TYR A 8 29.54 -21.63 -7.94
N LYS A 9 29.92 -20.98 -6.84
CA LYS A 9 29.00 -20.51 -5.80
C LYS A 9 29.11 -19.00 -5.67
N ARG A 10 27.99 -18.32 -5.81
CA ARG A 10 27.85 -16.89 -5.53
C ARG A 10 27.07 -16.70 -4.23
N VAL A 11 27.62 -15.87 -3.34
CA VAL A 11 26.98 -15.46 -2.08
C VAL A 11 26.80 -13.95 -2.08
N ILE A 12 25.58 -13.50 -1.79
CA ILE A 12 25.19 -12.09 -1.69
C ILE A 12 24.67 -11.84 -0.28
N ASN A 13 25.30 -10.92 0.43
CA ASN A 13 24.79 -10.41 1.70
C ASN A 13 23.63 -9.44 1.43
N LEU A 14 22.49 -9.65 2.07
CA LEU A 14 21.28 -8.86 1.87
C LEU A 14 21.17 -7.67 2.85
N GLY A 15 22.09 -7.54 3.80
CA GLY A 15 22.15 -6.44 4.77
C GLY A 15 21.22 -6.59 5.97
N ASN A 16 20.38 -7.64 6.00
CA ASN A 16 19.44 -7.97 7.07
C ASN A 16 19.86 -9.23 7.86
N TYR A 17 21.17 -9.50 7.93
CA TYR A 17 21.76 -10.74 8.47
C TYR A 17 21.38 -12.02 7.70
N GLU A 18 20.69 -11.90 6.56
CA GLU A 18 20.43 -13.02 5.65
C GLU A 18 21.38 -12.98 4.45
N ASN A 19 21.70 -14.18 3.94
CA ASN A 19 22.52 -14.36 2.76
C ASN A 19 21.73 -15.10 1.69
N LYS A 20 21.76 -14.58 0.45
CA LYS A 20 21.32 -15.34 -0.72
C LYS A 20 22.52 -16.04 -1.31
N HIS A 21 22.41 -17.33 -1.57
CA HIS A 21 23.44 -18.07 -2.30
C HIS A 21 22.84 -18.85 -3.46
N LEU A 22 23.60 -18.95 -4.54
CA LEU A 22 23.32 -19.83 -5.66
C LEU A 22 24.60 -20.57 -6.03
N GLU A 23 24.48 -21.87 -6.18
CA GLU A 23 25.58 -22.76 -6.55
C GLU A 23 25.11 -23.64 -7.69
N LEU A 24 25.92 -23.72 -8.75
CA LEU A 24 25.69 -24.61 -9.87
C LEU A 24 26.94 -25.44 -10.11
N PHE A 25 26.70 -26.66 -10.58
CA PHE A 25 27.72 -27.61 -10.98
C PHE A 25 27.73 -27.72 -12.51
N GLY A 26 28.90 -27.92 -13.07
CA GLY A 26 29.13 -28.20 -14.48
C GLY A 26 30.11 -29.35 -14.63
N GLU A 27 29.96 -30.12 -15.69
CA GLU A 27 30.91 -31.14 -16.11
C GLU A 27 31.70 -30.59 -17.29
N VAL A 28 33.03 -30.75 -17.26
CA VAL A 28 33.94 -30.40 -18.34
C VAL A 28 34.44 -31.70 -18.96
N LEU A 29 34.20 -31.84 -20.26
CA LEU A 29 34.56 -33.02 -21.02
C LEU A 29 36.03 -33.01 -21.43
N GLU A 30 36.54 -34.19 -21.76
CA GLU A 30 37.92 -34.36 -22.23
C GLU A 30 38.11 -33.62 -23.57
N GLY A 31 38.97 -32.61 -23.58
CA GLY A 31 39.24 -31.76 -24.75
C GLY A 31 38.48 -30.42 -24.79
N GLU A 32 37.58 -30.16 -23.83
CA GLU A 32 37.02 -28.81 -23.62
C GLU A 32 38.05 -27.89 -22.95
N ASP A 33 37.93 -26.59 -23.22
CA ASP A 33 38.66 -25.56 -22.50
C ASP A 33 38.02 -25.35 -21.11
N ASP A 34 38.75 -25.74 -20.08
CA ASP A 34 38.35 -25.57 -18.68
C ASP A 34 38.01 -24.10 -18.37
N GLU A 35 38.76 -23.13 -18.90
CA GLU A 35 38.54 -21.70 -18.61
C GLU A 35 37.23 -21.18 -19.24
N GLU A 36 36.92 -21.63 -20.45
CA GLU A 36 35.68 -21.26 -21.13
C GLU A 36 34.47 -21.88 -20.40
N ALA A 37 34.56 -23.15 -20.00
CA ALA A 37 33.51 -23.83 -19.24
C ALA A 37 33.23 -23.14 -17.89
N ILE A 38 34.29 -22.74 -17.18
CA ILE A 38 34.19 -21.96 -15.93
C ILE A 38 33.51 -20.62 -16.19
N SER A 39 33.92 -19.89 -17.24
CA SER A 39 33.36 -18.58 -17.58
C SER A 39 31.86 -18.65 -17.86
N ARG A 40 31.43 -19.66 -18.63
CA ARG A 40 30.00 -19.93 -18.90
C ARG A 40 29.22 -20.26 -17.63
N LEU A 41 29.81 -21.06 -16.73
CA LEU A 41 29.18 -21.41 -15.45
C LEU A 41 29.01 -20.18 -14.55
N MET A 42 30.04 -19.33 -14.48
CA MET A 42 30.02 -18.08 -13.72
C MET A 42 28.93 -17.13 -14.24
N GLU A 43 28.88 -16.90 -15.55
CA GLU A 43 27.87 -16.04 -16.17
C GLU A 43 26.44 -16.53 -15.86
N LYS A 44 26.24 -17.85 -15.94
CA LYS A 44 24.94 -18.48 -15.65
C LYS A 44 24.50 -18.25 -14.22
N VAL A 45 25.40 -18.44 -13.24
CA VAL A 45 25.11 -18.20 -11.82
C VAL A 45 24.87 -16.72 -11.55
N GLU A 46 25.69 -15.82 -12.09
CA GLU A 46 25.53 -14.36 -11.92
C GLU A 46 24.21 -13.86 -12.50
N ARG A 47 23.79 -14.37 -13.66
CA ARG A 47 22.50 -14.03 -14.26
C ARG A 47 21.34 -14.57 -13.41
N LYS A 48 21.38 -15.86 -13.07
CA LYS A 48 20.28 -16.54 -12.36
C LYS A 48 20.10 -16.06 -10.93
N ILE A 49 21.16 -15.63 -10.24
CA ILE A 49 21.03 -15.09 -8.88
C ILE A 49 20.36 -13.71 -8.86
N ARG A 50 20.42 -12.94 -9.96
CA ARG A 50 19.85 -11.58 -10.07
C ARG A 50 18.42 -11.57 -10.61
N GLU A 51 18.08 -12.47 -11.53
CA GLU A 51 16.77 -12.54 -12.20
C GLU A 51 15.54 -12.51 -11.26
N PRO A 52 15.51 -13.20 -10.10
CA PRO A 52 14.38 -13.13 -9.18
C PRO A 52 14.20 -11.72 -8.58
N ARG A 53 15.29 -11.00 -8.31
CA ARG A 53 15.21 -9.66 -7.70
C ARG A 53 14.55 -8.65 -8.62
N GLU A 54 14.86 -8.70 -9.92
CA GLU A 54 14.26 -7.78 -10.90
C GLU A 54 12.75 -7.97 -10.98
N THR A 55 12.29 -9.23 -11.04
CA THR A 55 10.86 -9.55 -11.07
C THR A 55 10.15 -9.17 -9.77
N GLU A 56 10.77 -9.42 -8.61
CA GLU A 56 10.25 -9.02 -7.29
C GLU A 56 10.14 -7.49 -7.16
N ILE A 57 11.15 -6.74 -7.62
CA ILE A 57 11.14 -5.27 -7.58
C ILE A 57 9.98 -4.72 -8.43
N VAL A 58 9.82 -5.23 -9.65
CA VAL A 58 8.72 -4.80 -10.54
C VAL A 58 7.36 -5.12 -9.93
N ALA A 59 7.20 -6.30 -9.32
CA ALA A 59 5.97 -6.67 -8.63
C ALA A 59 5.70 -5.77 -7.42
N LEU A 60 6.73 -5.42 -6.66
CA LEU A 60 6.62 -4.53 -5.50
C LEU A 60 6.22 -3.11 -5.90
N ILE A 61 6.81 -2.57 -6.98
CA ILE A 61 6.44 -1.25 -7.51
C ILE A 61 4.95 -1.21 -7.87
N LYS A 62 4.46 -2.18 -8.65
CA LYS A 62 3.04 -2.27 -9.02
C LYS A 62 2.11 -2.36 -7.80
N LYS A 63 2.51 -3.12 -6.78
CA LYS A 63 1.75 -3.25 -5.54
C LYS A 63 1.69 -1.92 -4.78
N LEU A 64 2.81 -1.22 -4.67
CA LEU A 64 2.89 0.08 -3.99
C LEU A 64 2.09 1.16 -4.73
N GLU A 65 2.13 1.18 -6.06
CA GLU A 65 1.32 2.08 -6.88
C GLU A 65 -0.19 1.84 -6.68
N ALA A 66 -0.61 0.58 -6.67
CA ALA A 66 -2.01 0.22 -6.40
C ALA A 66 -2.45 0.65 -4.98
N MET A 67 -1.59 0.45 -3.98
CA MET A 67 -1.86 0.91 -2.61
C MET A 67 -1.94 2.43 -2.52
N ALA A 68 -1.03 3.15 -3.17
CA ALA A 68 -1.04 4.62 -3.17
C ALA A 68 -2.31 5.19 -3.81
N ASN A 69 -2.77 4.58 -4.91
CA ASN A 69 -4.02 4.99 -5.56
C ASN A 69 -5.24 4.71 -4.67
N ASN A 70 -5.32 3.52 -4.06
CA ASN A 70 -6.41 3.18 -3.16
C ASN A 70 -6.46 4.14 -1.95
N LEU A 71 -5.30 4.44 -1.34
CA LEU A 71 -5.23 5.40 -0.24
C LEU A 71 -5.65 6.83 -0.66
N ARG A 72 -5.31 7.26 -1.88
CA ARG A 72 -5.78 8.55 -2.42
C ARG A 72 -7.30 8.58 -2.58
N GLU A 73 -7.89 7.51 -3.11
CA GLU A 73 -9.35 7.39 -3.24
C GLU A 73 -10.02 7.43 -1.86
N GLN A 74 -9.50 6.69 -0.88
CA GLN A 74 -10.00 6.73 0.49
C GLN A 74 -9.91 8.13 1.11
N ASN A 75 -8.78 8.82 0.93
CA ASN A 75 -8.62 10.19 1.43
C ASN A 75 -9.63 11.15 0.78
N SER A 76 -9.78 11.08 -0.55
CA SER A 76 -10.75 11.92 -1.27
C SER A 76 -12.17 11.68 -0.77
N TYR A 77 -12.55 10.41 -0.55
CA TYR A 77 -13.86 10.05 -0.02
C TYR A 77 -14.09 10.57 1.41
N LEU A 78 -13.07 10.47 2.27
CA LEU A 78 -13.14 10.96 3.64
C LEU A 78 -13.22 12.49 3.69
N GLU A 79 -12.48 13.19 2.82
CA GLU A 79 -12.54 14.65 2.70
C GLU A 79 -13.92 15.13 2.25
N GLU A 80 -14.53 14.47 1.27
CA GLU A 80 -15.91 14.76 0.82
C GLU A 80 -16.91 14.57 1.96
N LYS A 81 -16.85 13.42 2.66
CA LYS A 81 -17.71 13.16 3.82
C LYS A 81 -17.53 14.18 4.94
N LEU A 82 -16.31 14.61 5.21
CA LEU A 82 -16.04 15.66 6.19
C LEU A 82 -16.67 16.99 5.77
N GLY A 83 -16.64 17.33 4.48
CA GLY A 83 -17.33 18.52 3.94
C GLY A 83 -18.85 18.44 4.12
N GLU A 84 -19.45 17.30 3.82
CA GLU A 84 -20.89 17.09 4.02
C GLU A 84 -21.30 17.21 5.49
N LEU A 85 -20.52 16.61 6.40
CA LEU A 85 -20.80 16.66 7.84
C LEU A 85 -20.70 18.09 8.37
N LYS A 86 -19.68 18.85 7.96
CA LYS A 86 -19.55 20.27 8.31
C LYS A 86 -20.75 21.09 7.82
N SER A 87 -21.16 20.87 6.57
CA SER A 87 -22.33 21.55 6.00
C SER A 87 -23.61 21.24 6.77
N LYS A 88 -23.79 19.99 7.22
CA LYS A 88 -24.93 19.58 8.05
C LYS A 88 -24.86 20.18 9.46
N GLU A 89 -23.68 20.27 10.05
CA GLU A 89 -23.47 20.91 11.36
C GLU A 89 -23.82 22.41 11.30
N GLU A 90 -23.41 23.11 10.25
CA GLU A 90 -23.76 24.52 10.00
C GLU A 90 -25.27 24.73 9.80
N GLN A 91 -25.95 23.79 9.13
CA GLN A 91 -27.41 23.83 8.97
C GLN A 91 -28.16 23.62 10.29
N LEU A 92 -27.66 22.75 11.15
CA LEU A 92 -28.26 22.46 12.46
C LEU A 92 -28.01 23.59 13.47
N THR A 93 -26.88 24.29 13.37
CA THR A 93 -26.54 25.41 14.26
C THR A 93 -27.17 26.74 13.85
N ASN A 94 -27.61 26.88 12.59
CA ASN A 94 -28.35 28.05 12.09
C ASN A 94 -29.88 27.97 12.29
N VAL A 95 -30.41 26.97 13.00
CA VAL A 95 -31.82 26.98 13.39
C VAL A 95 -31.99 27.99 14.50
N GLN A 96 -32.49 29.18 14.14
CA GLN A 96 -32.92 30.20 15.08
C GLN A 96 -33.99 29.60 16.00
N GLU A 97 -33.77 29.66 17.32
CA GLU A 97 -34.75 29.22 18.30
C GLU A 97 -36.10 29.90 17.98
N PRO A 98 -37.21 29.15 17.87
CA PRO A 98 -38.52 29.76 17.68
C PRO A 98 -38.76 30.76 18.80
N ASP A 99 -39.14 31.99 18.45
CA ASP A 99 -39.36 33.06 19.40
C ASP A 99 -40.39 32.59 20.46
N PRO A 100 -40.03 32.56 21.76
CA PRO A 100 -40.94 32.11 22.81
C PRO A 100 -42.21 32.97 22.92
N ASP A 101 -42.25 34.15 22.30
CA ASP A 101 -43.44 35.01 22.22
C ASP A 101 -44.39 34.66 21.05
N ASP A 102 -43.99 33.76 20.13
CA ASP A 102 -44.79 33.31 18.98
C ASP A 102 -45.70 32.11 19.32
N ILE A 103 -46.00 31.93 20.60
CA ILE A 103 -46.94 30.91 21.06
C ILE A 103 -48.37 31.47 20.89
N PRO A 104 -49.25 30.83 20.10
CA PRO A 104 -50.61 31.28 19.91
C PRO A 104 -51.43 30.94 21.16
N PHE A 105 -51.26 31.72 22.23
CA PHE A 105 -52.18 31.71 23.34
C PHE A 105 -53.31 32.68 22.99
N ASP A 106 -54.44 32.12 22.57
CA ASP A 106 -55.70 32.86 22.48
C ASP A 106 -55.95 33.60 23.79
N LEU A 107 -55.94 34.94 23.73
CA LEU A 107 -56.31 35.84 24.82
C LEU A 107 -57.84 35.81 25.06
N GLU A 108 -58.40 34.63 25.32
CA GLU A 108 -59.78 34.47 25.80
C GLU A 108 -59.77 34.12 27.29
N SER A 109 -59.33 35.04 28.15
CA SER A 109 -59.54 34.93 29.61
C SER A 109 -59.41 36.28 30.30
N SER A 110 -60.32 37.21 30.03
CA SER A 110 -60.62 38.32 30.94
C SER A 110 -62.13 38.44 31.21
N ASN A 111 -62.73 37.32 31.61
CA ASN A 111 -63.98 37.34 32.37
C ASN A 111 -63.65 37.82 33.79
N ASN A 112 -63.79 39.12 34.01
CA ASN A 112 -63.65 39.76 35.31
C ASN A 112 -65.01 39.71 36.04
N PRO A 113 -65.22 38.90 37.10
CA PRO A 113 -66.46 38.97 37.86
C PRO A 113 -66.40 40.20 38.79
N LYS A 114 -67.24 41.20 38.53
CA LYS A 114 -67.47 42.30 39.47
C LYS A 114 -68.08 41.73 40.76
N TYR A 115 -67.31 41.81 41.85
CA TYR A 115 -67.84 41.73 43.20
C TYR A 115 -68.13 43.14 43.72
N PHE A 116 -69.38 43.30 44.17
CA PHE A 116 -70.01 44.45 44.86
C PHE A 116 -70.30 45.72 44.03
#